data_AF-A0A8C6WR04-F1
#
_entry.id   AF-A0A8C6WR04-F1
#
_cell.length_a   1.000
_cell.length_b   1.000
_cell.length_c   1.000
_cell.angle_alpha   90.00
_cell.angle_beta   90.00
_cell.angle_gamma   90.00
#
_symmetry.space_group_name_H-M   'P 1'
#
loop_
_entity.id
_entity.type
_entity.pdbx_description
1 polymer ?
#
loop_
_entity_poly.entity_id
_entity_poly.type
_entity_poly.pdbx_seq_one_letter_code
_entity_poly.pdbx_strand_id
1 'polypeptide(L)'
;MDRAVTLPNQPDKTTIVTLVENSPNPSGLELVSSYQTTRVGDPMDLMALASQVQKGDDFIKANACNRLTVIADQIRYLQEQARKVLEEAKRDADLHHAACNIVKKPGTMYYLYERPSGQKYFSIISPKEWGPSCPHPFIGAFKLQHDMSWTPIEDVEKRDAEIAIMDKLLSQQIALPSGSGPNFKGLSE
;
A
#
# COMPACT_ATOMS: atom_id res chain seq x y z
N MET A 1 -42.98 8.59 19.78
CA MET A 1 -43.10 8.34 18.33
C MET A 1 -42.09 9.22 17.64
N ASP A 2 -40.92 8.63 17.40
CA ASP A 2 -39.90 9.02 16.43
C ASP A 2 -40.56 9.34 15.07
N ARG A 3 -40.05 10.18 14.16
CA ARG A 3 -38.65 10.50 13.83
C ARG A 3 -38.70 11.72 12.89
N ALA A 4 -38.07 12.84 13.24
CA ALA A 4 -37.78 13.90 12.28
C ALA A 4 -36.59 13.43 11.43
N VAL A 5 -36.80 13.22 10.13
CA VAL A 5 -35.70 12.97 9.19
C VAL A 5 -35.31 14.32 8.60
N THR A 6 -34.36 14.98 9.25
CA THR A 6 -33.64 16.11 8.68
C THR A 6 -32.45 15.53 7.92
N LEU A 7 -32.46 15.56 6.59
CA LEU A 7 -31.23 15.35 5.81
C LEU A 7 -30.36 16.60 5.97
N PRO A 8 -29.14 16.52 6.53
CA PRO A 8 -28.26 17.67 6.55
C PRO A 8 -27.42 17.69 5.27
N ASN A 9 -27.27 18.90 4.72
CA ASN A 9 -26.12 19.32 3.93
C ASN A 9 -26.14 19.01 2.42
N GLN A 10 -27.00 19.69 1.66
CA GLN A 10 -26.62 20.12 0.30
C GLN A 10 -26.04 21.53 0.41
N PRO A 11 -24.76 21.76 0.08
CA PRO A 11 -24.35 23.11 -0.27
C PRO A 11 -25.05 23.44 -1.59
N ASP A 12 -25.94 24.44 -1.57
CA ASP A 12 -26.43 25.10 -2.79
C ASP A 12 -25.22 25.79 -3.45
N LYS A 13 -24.40 25.00 -4.13
CA LYS A 13 -23.27 25.48 -4.89
C LYS A 13 -23.85 25.99 -6.20
N THR A 14 -24.21 27.27 -6.21
CA THR A 14 -24.54 27.97 -7.46
C THR A 14 -23.32 27.87 -8.38
N THR A 15 -23.44 27.10 -9.46
CA THR A 15 -22.37 26.96 -10.46
C THR A 15 -22.20 28.30 -11.17
N ILE A 16 -21.18 29.07 -10.80
CA ILE A 16 -20.87 30.33 -11.46
C ILE A 16 -20.17 30.01 -12.78
N VAL A 17 -20.89 30.19 -13.87
CA VAL A 17 -20.32 30.10 -15.22
C VAL A 17 -19.59 31.41 -15.51
N THR A 18 -18.29 31.33 -15.74
CA THR A 18 -17.50 32.49 -16.17
C THR A 18 -17.58 32.58 -17.69
N LEU A 19 -18.24 33.61 -18.19
CA LEU A 19 -18.32 33.89 -19.62
C LEU A 19 -17.11 34.71 -20.07
N VAL A 20 -16.79 34.62 -21.36
CA VAL A 20 -15.74 35.43 -21.97
C VAL A 20 -16.08 36.92 -21.84
N GLU A 21 -15.07 37.73 -21.53
CA GLU A 21 -15.23 39.18 -21.42
C GLU A 21 -15.61 39.81 -22.77
N ASN A 22 -16.47 40.82 -22.72
CA ASN A 22 -16.92 41.52 -23.91
C ASN A 22 -16.10 42.80 -24.11
N SER A 23 -15.52 42.96 -25.31
CA SER A 23 -14.80 44.18 -25.70
C SER A 23 -15.62 44.98 -26.72
N PRO A 24 -15.90 46.28 -26.48
CA PRO A 24 -16.57 47.14 -27.45
C PRO A 24 -15.64 47.59 -28.60
N ASN A 25 -14.33 47.36 -28.48
CA ASN A 25 -13.30 47.80 -29.42
C ASN A 25 -12.26 46.71 -29.74
N PRO A 26 -12.69 45.53 -30.24
CA PRO A 26 -11.77 44.46 -30.59
C PRO A 26 -10.75 44.95 -31.62
N SER A 27 -9.47 44.68 -31.36
CA SER A 27 -8.34 45.14 -32.20
C SER A 27 -8.25 46.67 -32.38
N GLY A 28 -8.84 47.46 -31.46
CA GLY A 28 -8.77 48.92 -31.49
C GLY A 28 -9.79 49.61 -32.41
N LEU A 29 -10.72 48.86 -33.01
CA LEU A 29 -11.79 49.40 -33.85
C LEU A 29 -13.13 49.37 -33.09
N GLU A 30 -13.80 50.51 -33.00
CA GLU A 30 -15.07 50.65 -32.28
C GLU A 30 -16.21 49.93 -33.01
N LEU A 31 -16.93 49.07 -32.28
CA LEU A 31 -18.07 48.34 -32.83
C LEU A 31 -19.28 49.27 -32.99
N VAL A 32 -19.88 49.23 -34.18
CA VAL A 32 -21.12 49.98 -34.50
C VAL A 32 -22.28 49.60 -33.57
N SER A 33 -22.30 48.37 -33.05
CA SER A 33 -23.23 47.94 -31.99
C SER A 33 -22.62 46.83 -31.14
N SER A 34 -22.12 47.19 -29.95
CA SER A 34 -21.66 46.22 -28.96
C SER A 34 -22.78 45.29 -28.49
N TYR A 35 -23.99 45.83 -28.29
CA TYR A 35 -25.16 45.07 -27.83
C TYR A 35 -25.56 43.92 -28.77
N GLN A 36 -25.54 44.12 -30.09
CA GLN A 36 -25.90 43.07 -31.03
C GLN A 36 -24.83 41.98 -31.17
N THR A 37 -23.55 42.34 -31.07
CA THR A 37 -22.44 41.39 -31.13
C THR A 37 -22.31 40.55 -29.87
N THR A 38 -22.61 41.15 -28.72
CA THR A 38 -22.46 40.57 -27.39
C THR A 38 -23.75 39.91 -26.88
N ARG A 39 -24.81 39.90 -27.68
CA ARG A 39 -26.09 39.33 -27.26
C ARG A 39 -25.86 37.87 -26.88
N VAL A 40 -25.98 37.60 -25.57
CA VAL A 40 -26.09 36.23 -25.05
C VAL A 40 -27.17 35.55 -25.88
N GLY A 41 -26.88 34.37 -26.42
CA GLY A 41 -27.76 33.63 -27.34
C GLY A 41 -29.09 33.21 -26.71
N ASP A 42 -29.51 31.97 -26.92
CA ASP A 42 -30.68 31.44 -26.21
C ASP A 42 -30.34 31.32 -24.72
N PRO A 43 -31.15 31.83 -23.77
CA PRO A 43 -30.97 31.57 -22.34
C PRO A 43 -30.81 30.08 -22.00
N MET A 44 -31.38 29.18 -22.82
CA MET A 44 -31.18 27.74 -22.68
C MET A 44 -29.72 27.30 -22.90
N ASP A 45 -28.96 27.99 -23.75
CA ASP A 45 -27.54 27.69 -23.99
C ASP A 45 -26.69 27.98 -22.75
N LEU A 46 -27.00 29.05 -22.01
CA LEU A 46 -26.33 29.35 -20.74
C LEU A 46 -26.61 28.28 -19.69
N MET A 47 -27.86 27.81 -19.61
CA MET A 47 -28.23 26.72 -18.70
C MET A 47 -27.54 25.41 -19.09
N ALA A 48 -27.45 25.11 -20.40
CA ALA A 48 -26.74 23.94 -20.91
C ALA A 48 -25.24 24.00 -20.55
N LEU A 49 -24.60 25.17 -20.72
CA LEU A 49 -23.21 25.40 -20.32
C LEU A 49 -23.02 25.20 -18.81
N ALA A 50 -23.89 25.78 -17.97
CA ALA A 50 -23.84 25.60 -16.52
C ALA A 50 -23.95 24.12 -16.13
N SER A 51 -24.88 23.39 -16.75
CA SER A 51 -25.04 21.95 -16.54
C SER A 51 -23.79 21.17 -16.96
N GLN A 52 -23.14 21.53 -18.06
CA GLN A 52 -21.93 20.88 -18.54
C GLN A 52 -20.73 21.15 -17.62
N VAL A 53 -20.55 22.39 -17.15
CA VAL A 53 -19.51 22.73 -16.18
C VAL A 53 -19.70 21.93 -14.88
N GLN A 54 -20.93 21.87 -14.37
CA GLN A 54 -21.23 21.11 -13.16
C GLN A 54 -20.92 19.61 -13.35
N LYS A 55 -21.31 19.01 -14.48
CA LYS A 55 -20.96 17.62 -14.80
C LYS A 55 -19.44 17.43 -14.85
N GLY A 56 -18.71 18.37 -15.45
CA GLY A 56 -17.24 18.34 -15.50
C GLY A 56 -16.62 18.31 -14.11
N ASP A 57 -17.07 19.19 -13.22
CA ASP A 57 -16.64 19.24 -11.82
C ASP A 57 -16.92 17.92 -11.09
N ASP A 58 -18.11 17.35 -11.30
CA ASP A 58 -18.49 16.06 -10.70
C ASP A 58 -17.58 14.92 -11.19
N PHE A 59 -17.26 14.88 -12.49
CA PHE A 59 -16.32 13.91 -13.05
C PHE A 59 -14.90 14.09 -12.51
N ILE A 60 -14.41 15.33 -12.40
CA ILE A 60 -13.08 15.63 -11.85
C ILE A 60 -13.03 15.14 -10.40
N LYS A 61 -14.05 15.45 -9.61
CA LYS A 61 -14.15 15.01 -8.21
C LYS A 61 -14.17 13.48 -8.13
N ALA A 62 -15.00 12.81 -8.93
CA ALA A 62 -15.07 11.35 -8.95
C ALA A 62 -13.73 10.72 -9.34
N ASN A 63 -13.06 11.25 -10.36
CA ASN A 63 -11.75 10.76 -10.80
C ASN A 63 -10.66 10.98 -9.72
N ALA A 64 -10.63 12.16 -9.10
CA ALA A 64 -9.71 12.45 -8.01
C ALA A 64 -9.93 11.51 -6.82
N CYS A 65 -11.19 11.30 -6.40
CA CYS A 65 -11.54 10.35 -5.35
C CYS A 65 -11.07 8.94 -5.69
N ASN A 66 -11.33 8.45 -6.91
CA ASN A 66 -10.91 7.10 -7.34
C ASN A 66 -9.39 6.93 -7.25
N ARG A 67 -8.61 7.93 -7.71
CA ARG A 67 -7.14 7.88 -7.64
C ARG A 67 -6.64 7.94 -6.19
N LEU A 68 -7.25 8.77 -5.35
CA LEU A 68 -6.90 8.86 -3.93
C LEU A 68 -7.23 7.57 -3.17
N THR A 69 -8.31 6.87 -3.52
CA THR A 69 -8.64 5.55 -2.95
C THR A 69 -7.53 4.54 -3.23
N VAL A 70 -7.02 4.48 -4.47
CA VAL A 70 -5.91 3.58 -4.83
C VAL A 70 -4.66 3.90 -4.01
N ILE A 71 -4.32 5.19 -3.85
CA ILE A 71 -3.17 5.61 -3.04
C ILE A 71 -3.38 5.23 -1.57
N ALA A 72 -4.57 5.46 -1.03
CA ALA A 72 -4.90 5.09 0.36
C ALA A 72 -4.77 3.58 0.59
N ASP A 73 -5.19 2.76 -0.39
CA ASP A 73 -5.03 1.31 -0.32
C ASP A 73 -3.56 0.89 -0.34
N GLN A 74 -2.73 1.54 -1.17
CA GLN A 74 -1.29 1.30 -1.19
C GLN A 74 -0.63 1.69 0.14
N ILE A 75 -0.99 2.84 0.72
CA ILE A 75 -0.47 3.26 2.03
C ILE A 75 -0.83 2.24 3.10
N ARG A 76 -2.08 1.78 3.13
CA ARG A 76 -2.53 0.77 4.10
C ARG A 76 -1.77 -0.54 3.94
N TYR A 77 -1.55 -0.97 2.70
CA TYR A 77 -0.75 -2.15 2.41
C TYR A 77 0.69 -1.99 2.95
N LEU A 78 1.35 -0.86 2.67
CA LEU A 78 2.70 -0.58 3.17
C LEU A 78 2.77 -0.54 4.70
N GLN A 79 1.77 0.05 5.36
CA GLN A 79 1.67 0.06 6.82
C GLN A 79 1.60 -1.35 7.39
N GLU A 80 0.79 -2.23 6.77
CA GLU A 80 0.68 -3.62 7.18
C GLU A 80 1.98 -4.40 6.94
N GLN A 81 2.68 -4.16 5.83
CA GLN A 81 4.01 -4.74 5.61
C GLN A 81 5.00 -4.30 6.69
N ALA A 82 5.04 -3.00 7.01
CA ALA A 82 5.91 -2.47 8.05
C ALA A 82 5.61 -3.08 9.43
N ARG A 83 4.32 -3.26 9.77
CA ARG A 83 3.89 -3.93 11.00
C ARG A 83 4.43 -5.35 11.09
N LYS A 84 4.29 -6.14 10.01
CA LYS A 84 4.79 -7.52 9.95
C LYS A 84 6.30 -7.59 10.14
N VAL A 85 7.06 -6.73 9.46
CA VAL A 85 8.53 -6.66 9.61
C VAL A 85 8.94 -6.35 11.05
N LEU A 86 8.24 -5.43 11.73
CA LEU A 86 8.53 -5.10 13.13
C LEU A 86 8.21 -6.27 14.08
N GLU A 87 7.10 -6.97 13.86
CA GLU A 87 6.74 -8.15 14.64
C GLU A 87 7.74 -9.30 14.42
N GLU A 88 8.20 -9.48 13.18
CA GLU A 88 9.25 -10.41 12.83
C GLU A 88 10.57 -10.08 13.53
N ALA A 89 11.03 -8.85 13.42
CA ALA A 89 12.25 -8.40 14.06
C ALA A 89 12.20 -8.55 15.59
N LYS A 90 11.05 -8.24 16.21
CA LYS A 90 10.86 -8.40 17.66
C LYS A 90 10.94 -9.88 18.06
N ARG A 91 10.22 -10.76 17.38
CA ARG A 91 10.24 -12.19 17.66
C ARG A 91 11.65 -12.76 17.48
N ASP A 92 12.33 -12.38 16.40
CA ASP A 92 13.68 -12.85 16.11
C ASP A 92 14.67 -12.37 17.17
N ALA A 93 14.52 -11.13 17.65
CA ALA A 93 15.27 -10.63 18.80
C ALA A 93 14.97 -11.46 20.06
N ASP A 94 13.71 -11.71 20.38
CA ASP A 94 13.32 -12.51 21.56
C ASP A 94 13.90 -13.94 21.49
N LEU A 95 13.89 -14.58 20.32
CA LEU A 95 14.48 -15.90 20.10
C LEU A 95 16.01 -15.85 20.15
N HIS A 96 16.64 -14.81 19.62
CA HIS A 96 18.09 -14.62 19.76
C HIS A 96 18.52 -14.45 21.22
N HIS A 97 17.72 -13.77 22.05
CA HIS A 97 17.97 -13.59 23.47
C HIS A 97 17.55 -14.78 24.35
N ALA A 98 16.74 -15.72 23.83
CA ALA A 98 16.34 -16.90 24.58
C ALA A 98 17.57 -17.70 25.05
N ALA A 99 17.52 -18.18 26.30
CA ALA A 99 18.64 -18.86 26.95
C ALA A 99 19.06 -20.10 26.14
N CYS A 100 20.36 -20.25 25.93
CA CYS A 100 20.89 -21.31 25.08
C CYS A 100 22.28 -21.71 25.59
N ASN A 101 22.47 -22.99 25.88
CA ASN A 101 23.76 -23.54 26.31
C ASN A 101 24.59 -24.08 25.13
N ILE A 102 24.14 -23.83 23.90
CA ILE A 102 24.76 -24.30 22.66
C ILE A 102 24.94 -23.12 21.70
N VAL A 103 25.98 -23.22 20.87
CA VAL A 103 26.22 -22.25 19.81
C VAL A 103 25.14 -22.41 18.74
N LYS A 104 24.43 -21.32 18.46
CA LYS A 104 23.41 -21.27 17.41
C LYS A 104 24.09 -21.32 16.03
N LYS A 105 23.73 -22.31 15.21
CA LYS A 105 24.26 -22.56 13.88
C LYS A 105 23.13 -22.42 12.86
N PRO A 106 23.30 -21.59 11.83
CA PRO A 106 22.36 -21.54 10.71
C PRO A 106 22.12 -22.91 10.08
N GLY A 107 20.91 -23.10 9.53
CA GLY A 107 20.43 -24.36 8.98
C GLY A 107 19.94 -25.37 10.00
N THR A 108 20.11 -25.11 11.31
CA THR A 108 19.75 -26.05 12.38
C THR A 108 18.35 -25.76 12.93
N MET A 109 17.64 -26.83 13.31
CA MET A 109 16.36 -26.75 14.01
C MET A 109 16.58 -26.61 15.52
N TYR A 110 15.87 -25.68 16.13
CA TYR A 110 15.88 -25.42 17.56
C TYR A 110 14.47 -25.52 18.13
N TYR A 111 14.35 -26.14 19.29
CA TYR A 111 13.10 -26.38 19.99
C TYR A 111 13.08 -25.57 21.27
N LEU A 112 12.08 -24.71 21.41
CA LEU A 112 11.90 -23.79 22.53
C LEU A 112 11.04 -24.45 23.61
N TYR A 113 11.53 -24.43 24.85
CA TYR A 113 10.88 -24.99 26.02
C TYR A 113 10.80 -23.96 27.16
N GLU A 114 9.86 -24.15 28.08
CA GLU A 114 9.70 -23.28 29.25
C GLU A 114 9.94 -24.02 30.56
N ARG A 115 10.86 -23.54 31.38
CA ARG A 115 11.07 -24.10 32.72
C ARG A 115 9.93 -23.68 33.67
N PRO A 116 9.71 -24.40 34.78
CA PRO A 116 8.76 -23.97 35.82
C PRO A 116 9.03 -22.58 36.40
N SER A 117 10.27 -22.07 36.26
CA SER A 117 10.65 -20.69 36.62
C SER A 117 10.18 -19.63 35.64
N GLY A 118 9.54 -20.02 34.52
CA GLY A 118 9.17 -19.13 33.41
C GLY A 118 10.30 -18.84 32.42
N GLN A 119 11.51 -19.38 32.65
CA GLN A 119 12.63 -19.17 31.74
C GLN A 119 12.47 -19.99 30.45
N LYS A 120 12.42 -19.29 29.32
CA LYS A 120 12.44 -19.92 27.99
C LYS A 120 13.87 -20.25 27.57
N TYR A 121 14.08 -21.45 27.05
CA TYR A 121 15.39 -21.88 26.58
C TYR A 121 15.29 -22.76 25.33
N PHE A 122 16.34 -22.71 24.52
CA PHE A 122 16.47 -23.54 23.31
C PHE A 122 17.20 -24.85 23.58
N SER A 123 16.76 -25.89 22.87
CA SER A 123 17.38 -27.21 22.78
C SER A 123 17.45 -27.65 21.31
N ILE A 124 18.40 -28.51 20.96
CA ILE A 124 18.43 -29.21 19.66
C ILE A 124 17.59 -30.49 19.64
N ILE A 125 17.21 -30.99 20.81
CA ILE A 125 16.42 -32.21 20.96
C ILE A 125 14.94 -31.84 20.86
N SER A 126 14.24 -32.51 19.95
CA SER A 126 12.80 -32.33 19.69
C SER A 126 11.93 -32.98 20.77
N PRO A 127 10.65 -32.56 20.92
CA PRO A 127 9.73 -33.20 21.87
C PRO A 127 9.54 -34.70 21.59
N LYS A 128 9.63 -35.10 20.32
CA LYS A 128 9.51 -36.50 19.89
C LYS A 128 10.72 -37.34 20.33
N GLU A 129 11.93 -36.77 20.25
CA GLU A 129 13.16 -37.44 20.70
C GLU A 129 13.25 -37.52 22.23
N TRP A 130 12.73 -36.51 22.93
CA TRP A 130 12.58 -36.57 24.39
C TRP A 130 11.61 -37.67 24.84
N GLY A 131 10.58 -37.96 24.04
CA GLY A 131 9.57 -38.96 24.35
C GLY A 131 8.88 -38.68 25.71
N PRO A 132 8.60 -39.71 26.52
CA PRO A 132 7.97 -39.56 27.84
C PRO A 132 8.81 -38.76 28.84
N SER A 133 10.10 -38.59 28.57
CA SER A 133 11.05 -37.92 29.46
C SER A 133 11.23 -36.44 29.12
N CYS A 134 10.31 -35.83 28.37
CA CYS A 134 10.36 -34.39 28.07
C CYS A 134 10.30 -33.58 29.36
N PRO A 135 11.39 -32.88 29.72
CA PRO A 135 11.52 -32.31 31.07
C PRO A 135 10.61 -31.10 31.28
N HIS A 136 10.23 -30.42 30.19
CA HIS A 136 9.56 -29.12 30.22
C HIS A 136 8.53 -29.00 29.10
N PRO A 137 7.47 -28.17 29.28
CA PRO A 137 6.51 -27.85 28.23
C PRO A 137 7.17 -27.32 26.95
N PHE A 138 6.74 -27.84 25.81
CA PHE A 138 7.16 -27.40 24.50
C PHE A 138 6.37 -26.17 24.06
N ILE A 139 7.08 -25.14 23.59
CA ILE A 139 6.47 -23.89 23.12
C ILE A 139 6.40 -23.86 21.60
N GLY A 140 7.49 -24.21 20.92
CA GLY A 140 7.57 -24.11 19.46
C GLY A 140 8.92 -24.57 18.91
N ALA A 141 8.97 -24.83 17.61
CA ALA A 141 10.17 -25.25 16.90
C ALA A 141 10.48 -24.22 15.80
N PHE A 142 11.76 -23.86 15.69
CA PHE A 142 12.22 -22.81 14.79
C PHE A 142 13.53 -23.21 14.14
N LYS A 143 13.64 -23.04 12.82
CA LYS A 143 14.89 -23.17 12.09
C LYS A 143 15.60 -21.82 12.07
N LEU A 144 16.87 -21.80 12.46
CA LEU A 144 17.71 -20.62 12.26
C LEU A 144 18.18 -20.58 10.81
N GLN A 145 17.80 -19.56 10.07
CA GLN A 145 18.16 -19.40 8.67
C GLN A 145 19.57 -18.81 8.49
N HIS A 146 20.08 -18.85 7.27
CA HIS A 146 21.43 -18.32 6.92
C HIS A 146 21.52 -16.80 7.02
N ASP A 147 20.41 -16.08 6.88
CA ASP A 147 20.29 -14.65 7.12
C ASP A 147 20.10 -14.30 8.61
N MET A 148 20.22 -15.29 9.50
CA MET A 148 20.00 -15.18 10.95
C MET A 148 18.55 -14.91 11.37
N SER A 149 17.58 -15.00 10.46
CA SER A 149 16.16 -14.98 10.79
C SER A 149 15.69 -16.31 11.39
N TRP A 150 14.58 -16.29 12.13
CA TRP A 150 13.96 -17.49 12.66
C TRP A 150 12.70 -17.84 11.88
N THR A 151 12.64 -19.06 11.36
CA THR A 151 11.45 -19.59 10.66
C THR A 151 10.76 -20.63 11.53
N PRO A 152 9.48 -20.46 11.88
CA PRO A 152 8.68 -21.50 12.56
C PRO A 152 8.65 -22.79 11.73
N ILE A 153 8.60 -23.95 12.41
CA ILE A 153 8.65 -25.26 11.75
C ILE A 153 7.57 -25.43 10.66
N GLU A 154 6.38 -24.85 10.86
CA GLU A 154 5.29 -24.85 9.87
C GLU A 154 5.64 -24.14 8.56
N ASP A 155 6.50 -23.12 8.61
CA ASP A 155 6.85 -22.28 7.45
C ASP A 155 8.19 -22.66 6.81
N VAL A 156 8.95 -23.58 7.42
CA VAL A 156 10.29 -23.96 6.95
C VAL A 156 10.25 -24.49 5.53
N GLU A 157 9.36 -25.43 5.21
CA GLU A 157 9.30 -26.05 3.88
C GLU A 157 8.98 -25.01 2.80
N LYS A 158 8.01 -24.13 3.09
CA LYS A 158 7.61 -23.06 2.19
C LYS A 158 8.76 -22.08 1.96
N ARG A 159 9.42 -21.63 3.03
CA ARG A 159 10.52 -20.67 2.94
C ARG A 159 11.75 -21.25 2.26
N ASP A 160 12.09 -22.51 2.54
CA ASP A 160 13.17 -23.21 1.86
C ASP A 160 12.87 -23.37 0.35
N ALA A 161 11.61 -23.66 -0.03
CA ALA A 161 11.20 -23.73 -1.42
C ALA A 161 11.25 -22.35 -2.13
N GLU A 162 10.81 -21.28 -1.45
CA GLU A 162 10.92 -19.90 -1.96
C GLU A 162 12.38 -19.50 -2.19
N ILE A 163 13.27 -19.80 -1.22
CA ILE A 163 14.72 -19.55 -1.35
C ILE A 163 15.28 -20.36 -2.52
N ALA A 164 14.94 -21.64 -2.65
CA ALA A 164 15.43 -22.48 -3.74
C ALA A 164 14.97 -21.98 -5.13
N ILE A 165 13.73 -21.50 -5.25
CA ILE A 165 13.24 -20.86 -6.48
C ILE A 165 14.05 -19.59 -6.76
N MET A 166 14.33 -18.79 -5.74
CA MET A 166 15.05 -17.53 -5.91
C MET A 166 16.53 -17.74 -6.26
N ASP A 167 17.18 -18.73 -5.66
CA ASP A 167 18.54 -19.17 -6.03
C ASP A 167 18.58 -19.70 -7.47
N LYS A 168 17.55 -20.45 -7.87
CA LYS A 168 17.40 -20.89 -9.27
C LYS A 168 17.23 -19.71 -10.21
N LEU A 169 16.45 -18.70 -9.86
CA LEU A 169 16.32 -17.49 -10.66
C LEU A 169 17.64 -16.71 -10.71
N LEU A 170 18.33 -16.50 -9.59
CA LEU A 170 19.62 -15.80 -9.56
C LEU A 170 20.70 -16.54 -10.37
N SER A 171 20.69 -17.87 -10.36
CA SER A 171 21.62 -18.67 -11.17
C SER A 171 21.23 -18.74 -12.65
N GLN A 172 19.94 -18.59 -12.98
CA GLN A 172 19.43 -18.57 -14.36
C GLN A 172 19.37 -17.18 -14.98
N GLN A 173 19.34 -16.13 -14.17
CA GLN A 173 19.03 -14.77 -14.55
C GLN A 173 20.14 -13.81 -14.09
N ILE A 174 20.76 -12.97 -14.92
CA ILE A 174 20.75 -12.70 -16.37
C ILE A 174 21.46 -11.35 -16.49
N ALA A 175 22.26 -11.15 -17.52
CA ALA A 175 22.72 -9.81 -17.87
C ALA A 175 21.48 -8.90 -18.00
N LEU A 176 21.30 -7.95 -17.09
CA LEU A 176 20.34 -6.89 -17.32
C LEU A 176 20.63 -6.33 -18.72
N PRO A 177 19.64 -6.19 -19.63
CA PRO A 177 19.85 -5.31 -20.76
C PRO A 177 20.24 -3.96 -20.15
N SER A 178 21.45 -3.49 -20.49
CA SER A 178 21.98 -2.20 -20.05
C SER A 178 20.87 -1.17 -20.22
N GLY A 179 20.37 -0.64 -19.10
CA GLY A 179 19.15 0.15 -19.07
C GLY A 179 19.24 1.33 -20.04
N SER A 180 18.52 1.25 -21.15
CA SER A 180 17.99 2.47 -21.74
C SER A 180 16.97 2.96 -20.72
N GLY A 181 17.26 4.08 -20.07
CA GLY A 181 16.30 4.76 -19.20
C GLY A 181 14.98 5.03 -19.92
N PRO A 182 13.95 5.54 -19.20
CA PRO A 182 12.69 5.93 -19.83
C PRO A 182 13.00 6.87 -21.01
N ASN A 183 12.65 6.41 -22.20
CA ASN A 183 12.88 7.14 -23.43
C ASN A 183 11.88 8.30 -23.46
N PHE A 184 12.29 9.47 -22.94
CA PHE A 184 11.53 10.73 -23.03
C PHE A 184 11.63 11.39 -24.41
N LYS A 185 12.00 10.65 -25.48
CA LYS A 185 11.92 11.14 -26.86
C LYS A 185 10.45 11.26 -27.25
N GLY A 186 9.86 12.41 -26.95
CA GLY A 186 8.48 12.73 -27.31
C GLY A 186 7.81 13.80 -26.43
N LEU A 187 8.47 14.28 -25.37
CA LEU A 187 7.94 15.39 -24.53
C LEU A 187 8.49 16.77 -24.94
N SER A 188 8.90 16.92 -26.18
CA SER A 188 9.42 18.18 -26.71
C SER A 188 9.06 18.34 -28.19
N GLU A 189 7.77 18.33 -28.48
CA GLU A 189 7.18 19.01 -29.64
C GLU A 189 5.93 19.75 -29.20
#